data_AF-A0A953NZ69-F1
#
_entry.id   AF-A0A953NZ69-F1
#
_cell.length_a   1.000
_cell.length_b   1.000
_cell.length_c   1.000
_cell.angle_alpha   90.00
_cell.angle_beta   90.00
_cell.angle_gamma   90.00
#
_symmetry.space_group_name_H-M   'P 1'
#
loop_
_entity.id
_entity.type
_entity.pdbx_description
1 polymer ?
#
loop_
_entity_poly.entity_id
_entity_poly.type
_entity_poly.pdbx_seq_one_letter_code
_entity_poly.pdbx_strand_id
1 'polypeptide(L)'
;MTGCLQENATPEVAQELDRLEKQADKCEFGLRIYSYPFSTAVRAVLAQSILSIEEAIEKFGIGSQRHREVMINLSNAVVTALGWVNKHCDHSGKRSWRWNKRLADAALEIQNTAHSYSSFLSNFPMWHKNRIAAELVGQNYIRFSSVAGSEQLRIRAYQQGARIPEWPTTIDEPIGRDFVSNSEITPLIADLLPQCRQTGFLGFTYPEPFNLWIQLNTIYLERLTAISRWQGTLQLNGYSMAQFRRFYAALLALCGVHEFICYFWANKINRYPVNSALLARKKAEWIDTLVRISGLDQKIVASAIADLTVGRIRPLNLYVHPFIPG
;
A
#
# COMPACT_ATOMS: atom_id res chain seq x y z
N MET A 1 15.82 15.81 -27.86
CA MET A 1 15.03 16.99 -28.27
C MET A 1 14.71 17.77 -27.01
N THR A 2 14.69 19.10 -27.01
CA THR A 2 14.31 19.83 -25.78
C THR A 2 12.81 19.64 -25.52
N GLY A 3 12.41 19.43 -24.26
CA GLY A 3 10.99 19.26 -23.93
C GLY A 3 10.15 20.48 -24.29
N CYS A 4 8.92 20.26 -24.76
CA CYS A 4 8.01 21.32 -25.22
C CYS A 4 6.62 21.21 -24.59
N LEU A 5 5.94 22.36 -24.44
CA LEU A 5 4.51 22.42 -24.16
C LEU A 5 3.71 21.98 -25.39
N GLN A 6 2.47 21.53 -25.22
CA GLN A 6 1.65 21.04 -26.33
C GLN A 6 1.46 22.12 -27.41
N GLU A 7 1.23 23.37 -27.03
CA GLU A 7 1.11 24.51 -27.96
C GLU A 7 2.37 24.80 -28.78
N ASN A 8 3.53 24.37 -28.26
CA ASN A 8 4.85 24.57 -28.87
C ASN A 8 5.38 23.28 -29.51
N ALA A 9 4.60 22.19 -29.48
CA ALA A 9 5.00 20.91 -30.05
C ALA A 9 4.85 20.95 -31.56
N THR A 10 5.90 20.53 -32.27
CA THR A 10 5.81 20.30 -33.72
C THR A 10 4.76 19.24 -34.01
N PRO A 11 4.06 19.28 -35.17
CA PRO A 11 3.03 18.30 -35.53
C PRO A 11 3.47 16.84 -35.37
N GLU A 12 4.72 16.53 -35.70
CA GLU A 12 5.30 15.19 -35.60
C GLU A 12 5.40 14.72 -34.13
N VAL A 13 5.88 15.59 -33.25
CA VAL A 13 5.99 15.31 -31.81
C VAL A 13 4.61 15.16 -31.19
N ALA A 14 3.65 16.01 -31.56
CA ALA A 14 2.29 15.94 -31.08
C ALA A 14 1.59 14.63 -31.49
N GLN A 15 1.76 14.20 -32.75
CA GLN A 15 1.24 12.93 -33.25
C GLN A 15 1.86 11.73 -32.53
N GLU A 16 3.16 11.75 -32.30
CA GLU A 16 3.83 10.63 -31.62
C GLU A 16 3.45 10.53 -30.14
N LEU A 17 3.27 11.68 -29.45
CA LEU A 17 2.77 11.71 -28.08
C LEU A 17 1.32 11.20 -27.99
N ASP A 18 0.44 11.57 -28.93
CA ASP A 18 -0.93 11.05 -29.03
C ASP A 18 -0.96 9.55 -29.34
N ARG A 19 -0.05 9.06 -30.20
CA ARG A 19 0.12 7.63 -30.46
C ARG A 19 0.50 6.88 -29.18
N LEU A 20 1.44 7.40 -28.41
CA LEU A 20 1.91 6.81 -27.16
C LEU A 20 0.86 6.86 -26.06
N GLU A 21 0.06 7.92 -25.97
CA GLU A 21 -1.08 8.01 -25.07
C GLU A 21 -2.13 6.92 -25.37
N LYS A 22 -2.54 6.80 -26.64
CA LYS A 22 -3.46 5.73 -27.09
C LYS A 22 -2.91 4.32 -26.88
N GLN A 23 -1.58 4.16 -26.92
CA GLN A 23 -0.93 2.90 -26.60
C GLN A 23 -0.95 2.63 -25.10
N ALA A 24 -0.76 3.66 -24.27
CA ALA A 24 -0.82 3.55 -22.81
C ALA A 24 -2.22 3.12 -22.33
N ASP A 25 -3.30 3.58 -22.97
CA ASP A 25 -4.67 3.12 -22.68
C ASP A 25 -4.86 1.61 -22.88
N LYS A 26 -3.97 0.96 -23.64
CA LYS A 26 -3.98 -0.47 -23.92
C LYS A 26 -2.93 -1.25 -23.11
N CYS A 27 -2.20 -0.59 -22.20
CA CYS A 27 -1.10 -1.23 -21.46
C CYS A 27 -1.56 -2.37 -20.55
N GLU A 28 -2.84 -2.38 -20.15
CA GLU A 28 -3.40 -3.43 -19.30
C GLU A 28 -3.66 -4.74 -20.05
N PHE A 29 -3.63 -4.78 -21.39
CA PHE A 29 -3.98 -5.99 -22.15
C PHE A 29 -2.86 -7.04 -22.16
N GLY A 30 -3.25 -8.30 -21.99
CA GLY A 30 -2.33 -9.44 -22.13
C GLY A 30 -1.40 -9.70 -20.95
N LEU A 31 -1.59 -9.01 -19.81
CA LEU A 31 -0.77 -9.23 -18.62
C LEU A 31 -0.88 -10.69 -18.13
N ARG A 32 0.27 -11.30 -17.82
CA ARG A 32 0.34 -12.72 -17.42
C ARG A 32 -0.47 -13.03 -16.16
N ILE A 33 -0.70 -12.04 -15.31
CA ILE A 33 -1.45 -12.20 -14.06
C ILE A 33 -2.91 -12.63 -14.29
N TYR A 34 -3.49 -12.31 -15.45
CA TYR A 34 -4.87 -12.68 -15.78
C TYR A 34 -5.08 -14.18 -16.02
N SER A 35 -3.99 -14.93 -16.22
CA SER A 35 -4.05 -16.40 -16.29
C SER A 35 -4.27 -17.07 -14.93
N TYR A 36 -4.27 -16.30 -13.84
CA TYR A 36 -4.52 -16.80 -12.49
C TYR A 36 -5.94 -16.45 -12.03
N PRO A 37 -6.56 -17.28 -11.17
CA PRO A 37 -7.83 -16.92 -10.57
C PRO A 37 -7.72 -15.63 -9.77
N PHE A 38 -8.81 -14.86 -9.73
CA PHE A 38 -8.90 -13.56 -9.06
C PHE A 38 -8.30 -13.57 -7.65
N SER A 39 -8.67 -14.55 -6.83
CA SER A 39 -8.17 -14.69 -5.46
C SER A 39 -6.65 -14.87 -5.37
N THR A 40 -6.04 -15.56 -6.33
CA THR A 40 -4.58 -15.74 -6.40
C THR A 40 -3.89 -14.48 -6.91
N ALA A 41 -4.47 -13.84 -7.94
CA ALA A 41 -3.96 -12.61 -8.52
C ALA A 41 -3.94 -11.46 -7.50
N VAL A 42 -5.03 -11.26 -6.75
CA VAL A 42 -5.12 -10.25 -5.68
C VAL A 42 -4.02 -10.47 -4.65
N ARG A 43 -3.90 -11.70 -4.12
CA ARG A 43 -2.85 -12.03 -3.15
C ARG A 43 -1.46 -11.81 -3.71
N ALA A 44 -1.25 -12.09 -4.99
CA ALA A 44 0.03 -11.92 -5.65
C ALA A 44 0.44 -10.45 -5.79
N VAL A 45 -0.49 -9.59 -6.21
CA VAL A 45 -0.26 -8.14 -6.29
C VAL A 45 0.07 -7.57 -4.90
N LEU A 46 -0.67 -7.97 -3.87
CA LEU A 46 -0.43 -7.51 -2.50
C LEU A 46 0.91 -8.01 -1.95
N ALA A 47 1.23 -9.30 -2.12
CA ALA A 47 2.51 -9.86 -1.69
C ALA A 47 3.70 -9.20 -2.41
N GLN A 48 3.58 -8.94 -3.71
CA GLN A 48 4.60 -8.21 -4.48
C GLN A 48 4.76 -6.76 -3.98
N SER A 49 3.65 -6.10 -3.62
CA SER A 49 3.72 -4.76 -3.04
C SER A 49 4.47 -4.77 -1.71
N ILE A 50 4.22 -5.75 -0.83
CA ILE A 50 4.96 -5.90 0.43
C ILE A 50 6.46 -6.07 0.14
N LEU A 51 6.82 -6.94 -0.81
CA LEU A 51 8.22 -7.11 -1.21
C LEU A 51 8.88 -5.80 -1.68
N SER A 52 8.17 -4.99 -2.46
CA SER A 52 8.68 -3.68 -2.90
C SER A 52 8.83 -2.68 -1.75
N ILE A 53 8.02 -2.79 -0.69
CA ILE A 53 8.16 -1.98 0.53
C ILE A 53 9.42 -2.40 1.28
N GLU A 54 9.61 -3.70 1.50
CA GLU A 54 10.81 -4.22 2.19
C GLU A 54 12.10 -3.83 1.45
N GLU A 55 12.12 -3.93 0.11
CA GLU A 55 13.26 -3.50 -0.70
C GLU A 55 13.53 -1.99 -0.56
N ALA A 56 12.47 -1.17 -0.48
CA ALA A 56 12.60 0.27 -0.27
C ALA A 56 13.13 0.61 1.14
N ILE A 57 12.70 -0.14 2.16
CA ILE A 57 13.21 -0.02 3.53
C ILE A 57 14.69 -0.37 3.59
N GLU A 58 15.10 -1.49 2.98
CA GLU A 58 16.50 -1.92 2.93
C GLU A 58 17.38 -0.87 2.21
N LYS A 59 16.89 -0.33 1.10
CA LYS A 59 17.66 0.60 0.26
C LYS A 59 17.74 2.03 0.78
N PHE A 60 16.67 2.53 1.40
CA PHE A 60 16.55 3.95 1.77
C PHE A 60 16.38 4.20 3.26
N GLY A 61 16.14 3.16 4.06
CA GLY A 61 15.77 3.26 5.45
C GLY A 61 14.29 3.58 5.66
N ILE A 62 13.71 3.00 6.70
CA ILE A 62 12.33 3.25 7.12
C ILE A 62 12.11 4.73 7.44
N GLY A 63 10.93 5.25 7.10
CA GLY A 63 10.54 6.65 7.34
C GLY A 63 11.28 7.72 6.53
N SER A 64 12.31 7.37 5.73
CA SER A 64 13.01 8.32 4.86
C SER A 64 12.07 8.94 3.81
N GLN A 65 12.42 10.13 3.30
CA GLN A 65 11.61 10.78 2.25
C GLN A 65 11.43 9.88 1.02
N ARG A 66 12.51 9.23 0.57
CA ARG A 66 12.46 8.30 -0.57
C ARG A 66 11.57 7.10 -0.30
N HIS A 67 11.62 6.54 0.92
CA HIS A 67 10.70 5.48 1.30
C HIS A 67 9.24 5.95 1.25
N ARG A 68 8.92 7.14 1.77
CA ARG A 68 7.55 7.71 1.70
C ARG A 68 7.08 7.94 0.26
N GLU A 69 7.95 8.46 -0.61
CA GLU A 69 7.65 8.65 -2.03
C GLU A 69 7.35 7.30 -2.73
N VAL A 70 8.15 6.26 -2.44
CA VAL A 70 7.89 4.90 -2.93
C VAL A 70 6.54 4.40 -2.43
N MET A 71 6.21 4.58 -1.16
CA MET A 71 4.93 4.15 -0.58
C MET A 71 3.73 4.82 -1.27
N ILE A 72 3.78 6.13 -1.53
CA ILE A 72 2.72 6.87 -2.22
C ILE A 72 2.52 6.31 -3.63
N ASN A 73 3.62 6.18 -4.38
CA ASN A 73 3.58 5.73 -5.77
C ASN A 73 3.13 4.28 -5.87
N LEU A 74 3.59 3.43 -4.96
CA LEU A 74 3.21 2.03 -4.89
C LEU A 74 1.73 1.87 -4.55
N SER A 75 1.21 2.65 -3.60
CA SER A 75 -0.22 2.65 -3.28
C SER A 75 -1.08 2.87 -4.52
N ASN A 76 -0.77 3.91 -5.30
CA ASN A 76 -1.53 4.21 -6.52
C ASN A 76 -1.42 3.07 -7.55
N ALA A 77 -0.21 2.54 -7.76
CA ALA A 77 0.03 1.45 -8.68
C ALA A 77 -0.73 0.17 -8.29
N VAL A 78 -0.73 -0.19 -7.01
CA VAL A 78 -1.43 -1.38 -6.49
C VAL A 78 -2.93 -1.24 -6.66
N VAL A 79 -3.50 -0.06 -6.40
CA VAL A 79 -4.95 0.18 -6.60
C VAL A 79 -5.34 -0.01 -8.06
N THR A 80 -4.57 0.58 -8.98
CA THR A 80 -4.76 0.39 -10.42
C THR A 80 -4.65 -1.10 -10.80
N ALA A 81 -3.61 -1.79 -10.34
CA ALA A 81 -3.40 -3.21 -10.60
C ALA A 81 -4.56 -4.08 -10.08
N LEU A 82 -5.06 -3.83 -8.87
CA LEU A 82 -6.21 -4.54 -8.30
C LEU A 82 -7.49 -4.27 -9.08
N GLY A 83 -7.69 -3.05 -9.58
CA GLY A 83 -8.79 -2.70 -10.48
C GLY A 83 -8.77 -3.53 -11.76
N TRP A 84 -7.58 -3.67 -12.38
CA TRP A 84 -7.38 -4.50 -13.57
C TRP A 84 -7.59 -5.99 -13.30
N VAL A 85 -7.05 -6.51 -12.18
CA VAL A 85 -7.28 -7.88 -11.74
C VAL A 85 -8.77 -8.15 -11.55
N ASN A 86 -9.50 -7.24 -10.92
CA ASN A 86 -10.94 -7.36 -10.73
C ASN A 86 -11.75 -7.33 -12.04
N LYS A 87 -11.24 -6.64 -13.07
CA LYS A 87 -11.88 -6.54 -14.38
C LYS A 87 -11.65 -7.78 -15.25
N HIS A 88 -10.45 -8.35 -15.20
CA HIS A 88 -9.99 -9.33 -16.20
C HIS A 88 -9.76 -10.75 -15.69
N CYS A 89 -9.57 -10.96 -14.38
CA CYS A 89 -9.35 -12.30 -13.83
C CYS A 89 -10.68 -13.04 -13.61
N ASP A 90 -10.64 -14.36 -13.72
CA ASP A 90 -11.78 -15.23 -13.40
C ASP A 90 -12.03 -15.32 -11.88
N HIS A 91 -13.26 -15.03 -11.45
CA HIS A 91 -13.70 -15.10 -10.06
C HIS A 91 -14.15 -16.50 -9.62
N SER A 92 -14.36 -17.44 -10.55
CA SER A 92 -14.85 -18.79 -10.22
C SER A 92 -13.74 -19.72 -9.74
N GLY A 93 -12.50 -19.51 -10.19
CA GLY A 93 -11.35 -20.34 -9.82
C GLY A 93 -10.94 -20.22 -8.35
N LYS A 94 -10.79 -21.38 -7.70
CA LYS A 94 -10.13 -21.52 -6.39
C LYS A 94 -8.84 -22.29 -6.58
N ARG A 95 -7.70 -21.62 -6.38
CA ARG A 95 -6.38 -22.26 -6.36
C ARG A 95 -5.74 -22.06 -5.00
N SER A 96 -5.02 -23.06 -4.51
CA SER A 96 -4.21 -22.92 -3.31
C SER A 96 -3.15 -21.84 -3.53
N TRP A 97 -3.07 -20.90 -2.58
CA TRP A 97 -2.08 -19.84 -2.60
C TRP A 97 -0.69 -20.43 -2.38
N ARG A 98 0.24 -20.17 -3.31
CA ARG A 98 1.65 -20.49 -3.16
C ARG A 98 2.50 -19.56 -4.01
N TRP A 99 3.35 -18.79 -3.35
CA TRP A 99 4.34 -17.96 -4.01
C TRP A 99 5.35 -18.83 -4.78
N ASN A 100 5.60 -18.46 -6.03
CA ASN A 100 6.55 -19.11 -6.92
C ASN A 100 7.04 -18.10 -7.97
N LYS A 101 8.12 -18.44 -8.67
CA LYS A 101 8.74 -17.53 -9.65
C LYS A 101 7.79 -17.05 -10.74
N ARG A 102 6.97 -17.93 -11.32
CA ARG A 102 6.03 -17.56 -12.39
C ARG A 102 4.95 -16.58 -11.91
N LEU A 103 4.50 -16.73 -10.65
CA LEU A 103 3.55 -15.81 -10.04
C LEU A 103 4.21 -14.48 -9.67
N ALA A 104 5.43 -14.52 -9.15
CA ALA A 104 6.23 -13.33 -8.84
C ALA A 104 6.48 -12.49 -10.11
N ASP A 105 6.92 -13.12 -11.19
CA ASP A 105 7.18 -12.44 -12.47
C ASP A 105 5.91 -11.77 -13.03
N ALA A 106 4.75 -12.43 -12.89
CA ALA A 106 3.46 -11.88 -13.32
C ALA A 106 2.97 -10.73 -12.41
N ALA A 107 3.18 -10.83 -11.10
CA ALA A 107 2.83 -9.78 -10.14
C ALA A 107 3.71 -8.54 -10.30
N LEU A 108 5.01 -8.73 -10.52
CA LEU A 108 5.96 -7.66 -10.80
C LEU A 108 5.63 -6.95 -12.11
N GLU A 109 5.28 -7.70 -13.16
CA GLU A 109 4.85 -7.14 -14.45
C GLU A 109 3.64 -6.21 -14.29
N ILE A 110 2.55 -6.68 -13.68
CA ILE A 110 1.36 -5.83 -13.51
C ILE A 110 1.66 -4.62 -12.62
N GLN A 111 2.46 -4.77 -11.56
CA GLN A 111 2.82 -3.65 -10.68
C GLN A 111 3.62 -2.58 -11.44
N ASN A 112 4.60 -2.99 -12.24
CA ASN A 112 5.40 -2.07 -13.04
C ASN A 112 4.55 -1.37 -14.11
N THR A 113 3.69 -2.12 -14.82
CA THR A 113 2.76 -1.56 -15.81
C THR A 113 1.80 -0.56 -15.15
N ALA A 114 1.22 -0.89 -14.00
CA ALA A 114 0.32 -0.01 -13.27
C ALA A 114 1.05 1.24 -12.75
N HIS A 115 2.28 1.10 -12.28
CA HIS A 115 3.11 2.23 -11.85
C HIS A 115 3.39 3.19 -13.03
N SER A 116 3.82 2.66 -14.17
CA SER A 116 4.01 3.46 -15.39
C SER A 116 2.70 4.13 -15.81
N TYR A 117 1.59 3.40 -15.85
CA TYR A 117 0.28 3.95 -16.23
C TYR A 117 -0.20 5.07 -15.28
N SER A 118 0.05 4.96 -13.98
CA SER A 118 -0.26 6.06 -13.04
C SER A 118 0.49 7.35 -13.35
N SER A 119 1.71 7.23 -13.89
CA SER A 119 2.49 8.38 -14.37
C SER A 119 1.86 8.97 -15.64
N PHE A 120 1.30 8.15 -16.55
CA PHE A 120 0.55 8.65 -17.71
C PHE A 120 -0.68 9.44 -17.27
N LEU A 121 -1.50 8.88 -16.38
CA LEU A 121 -2.74 9.50 -15.89
C LEU A 121 -2.52 10.84 -15.18
N SER A 122 -1.36 11.05 -14.56
CA SER A 122 -1.05 12.30 -13.87
C SER A 122 -0.43 13.35 -14.79
N ASN A 123 0.31 12.94 -15.83
CA ASN A 123 1.08 13.85 -16.67
C ASN A 123 0.37 14.28 -17.97
N PHE A 124 -0.27 13.37 -18.70
CA PHE A 124 -0.93 13.74 -19.97
C PHE A 124 -2.01 14.83 -19.82
N PRO A 125 -2.90 14.78 -18.80
CA PRO A 125 -3.84 15.87 -18.57
C PRO A 125 -3.18 17.22 -18.27
N MET A 126 -1.97 17.22 -17.68
CA MET A 126 -1.21 18.44 -17.43
C MET A 126 -0.49 18.94 -18.69
N TRP A 127 -0.01 18.03 -19.53
CA TRP A 127 0.57 18.36 -20.82
C TRP A 127 -0.48 18.97 -21.75
N HIS A 128 -1.68 18.38 -21.83
CA HIS A 128 -2.81 18.94 -22.59
C HIS A 128 -3.29 20.31 -22.11
N LYS A 129 -2.97 20.67 -20.86
CA LYS A 129 -3.26 21.98 -20.27
C LYS A 129 -2.09 22.94 -20.36
N ASN A 130 -1.04 22.61 -21.14
CA ASN A 130 0.20 23.38 -21.25
C ASN A 130 0.88 23.67 -19.90
N ARG A 131 0.79 22.76 -18.92
CA ARG A 131 1.37 22.96 -17.57
C ARG A 131 2.69 22.24 -17.34
N ILE A 132 2.97 21.22 -18.14
CA ILE A 132 4.23 20.48 -18.12
C ILE A 132 4.71 20.29 -19.54
N ALA A 133 6.03 20.28 -19.73
CA ALA A 133 6.67 19.99 -21.00
C ALA A 133 6.82 18.47 -21.16
N ALA A 134 6.73 17.99 -22.40
CA ALA A 134 7.01 16.62 -22.77
C ALA A 134 8.20 16.55 -23.74
N GLU A 135 9.06 15.56 -23.54
CA GLU A 135 10.20 15.24 -24.39
C GLU A 135 10.10 13.78 -24.83
N LEU A 136 10.22 13.53 -26.14
CA LEU A 136 10.46 12.19 -26.67
C LEU A 136 11.95 11.86 -26.48
N VAL A 137 12.22 10.99 -25.52
CA VAL A 137 13.60 10.54 -25.19
C VAL A 137 13.96 9.27 -25.97
N GLY A 138 12.96 8.57 -26.49
CA GLY A 138 13.11 7.40 -27.35
C GLY A 138 11.77 6.98 -27.94
N GLN A 139 11.78 5.93 -28.76
CA GLN A 139 10.61 5.50 -29.55
C GLN A 139 9.36 5.15 -28.70
N ASN A 140 9.55 4.77 -27.43
CA ASN A 140 8.46 4.48 -26.49
C ASN A 140 8.67 5.13 -25.12
N TYR A 141 9.48 6.20 -25.07
CA TYR A 141 9.86 6.85 -23.81
C TYR A 141 9.58 8.34 -23.87
N ILE A 142 8.70 8.79 -22.98
CA ILE A 142 8.37 10.19 -22.78
C ILE A 142 8.93 10.62 -21.43
N ARG A 143 9.62 11.76 -21.41
CA ARG A 143 9.98 12.45 -20.18
C ARG A 143 9.10 13.67 -20.03
N PHE A 144 8.39 13.74 -18.91
CA PHE A 144 7.65 14.93 -18.52
C PHE A 144 8.50 15.80 -17.60
N SER A 145 8.49 17.10 -17.83
CA SER A 145 9.24 18.09 -17.05
C SER A 145 8.32 19.22 -16.62
N SER A 146 8.40 19.63 -15.36
CA SER A 146 7.68 20.82 -14.90
C SER A 146 8.31 22.06 -15.53
N VAL A 147 7.48 22.99 -16.03
CA VAL A 147 7.93 24.31 -16.53
C VAL A 147 8.10 25.32 -15.38
N ALA A 148 7.99 24.86 -14.13
CA ALA A 148 8.09 25.69 -12.95
C ALA A 148 9.51 26.23 -12.76
N GLY A 149 9.63 27.52 -12.44
CA GLY A 149 10.89 28.11 -12.02
C GLY A 149 11.42 27.48 -10.72
N SER A 150 12.71 27.66 -10.42
CA SER A 150 13.35 27.09 -9.22
C SER A 150 12.62 27.44 -7.92
N GLU A 151 12.00 28.61 -7.83
CA GLU A 151 11.22 29.06 -6.68
C GLU A 151 9.89 28.32 -6.51
N GLN A 152 9.18 28.06 -7.61
CA GLN A 152 7.94 27.28 -7.61
C GLN A 152 8.22 25.80 -7.29
N LEU A 153 9.36 25.27 -7.74
CA LEU A 153 9.83 23.94 -7.34
C LEU A 153 10.15 23.89 -5.84
N ARG A 154 10.75 24.94 -5.27
CA ARG A 154 11.00 25.04 -3.82
C ARG A 154 9.71 25.12 -3.01
N ILE A 155 8.74 25.94 -3.44
CA ILE A 155 7.42 26.03 -2.79
C ILE A 155 6.70 24.67 -2.85
N ARG A 156 6.74 24.00 -4.01
CA ARG A 156 6.14 22.68 -4.18
C ARG A 156 6.82 21.62 -3.32
N ALA A 157 8.15 21.61 -3.28
CA ALA A 157 8.93 20.72 -2.40
C ALA A 157 8.57 20.97 -0.93
N TYR A 158 8.50 22.23 -0.50
CA TYR A 158 8.10 22.59 0.86
C TYR A 158 6.68 22.08 1.19
N GLN A 159 5.71 22.33 0.30
CA GLN A 159 4.31 21.90 0.43
C GLN A 159 4.14 20.37 0.40
N GLN A 160 4.97 19.67 -0.36
CA GLN A 160 4.98 18.20 -0.46
C GLN A 160 5.71 17.52 0.69
N GLY A 161 6.22 18.28 1.66
CA GLY A 161 6.95 17.70 2.77
C GLY A 161 8.36 17.24 2.40
N ALA A 162 8.88 17.60 1.22
CA ALA A 162 10.28 17.34 0.89
C ALA A 162 11.16 18.19 1.81
N ARG A 163 12.13 17.55 2.46
CA ARG A 163 13.04 18.17 3.43
C ARG A 163 14.47 17.89 3.02
N ILE A 164 15.37 18.83 3.33
CA ILE A 164 16.80 18.54 3.19
C ILE A 164 17.20 17.41 4.15
N PRO A 165 18.22 16.61 3.82
CA PRO A 165 18.81 15.66 4.76
C PRO A 165 19.11 16.36 6.09
N GLU A 166 18.85 15.71 7.23
CA GLU A 166 19.07 16.23 8.59
C GLU A 166 18.12 17.35 9.05
N TRP A 167 16.97 17.55 8.37
CA TRP A 167 15.94 18.44 8.88
C TRP A 167 15.48 18.01 10.28
N PRO A 168 15.34 18.94 11.26
CA PRO A 168 14.90 18.59 12.60
C PRO A 168 13.56 17.87 12.58
N THR A 169 13.43 16.78 13.33
CA THR A 169 12.15 16.11 13.55
C THR A 169 11.13 17.10 14.11
N THR A 170 10.06 17.35 13.37
CA THR A 170 8.94 18.17 13.82
C THR A 170 7.93 17.32 14.58
N ILE A 171 6.98 17.97 15.26
CA ILE A 171 5.86 17.28 15.93
C ILE A 171 5.04 16.43 14.91
N ASP A 172 5.05 16.81 13.63
CA ASP A 172 4.41 16.09 12.53
C ASP A 172 5.19 14.85 12.05
N GLU A 173 6.45 14.69 12.48
CA GLU A 173 7.30 13.53 12.21
C GLU A 173 7.92 12.98 13.50
N PRO A 174 7.10 12.39 14.39
CA PRO A 174 7.63 11.77 15.59
C PRO A 174 8.57 10.63 15.21
N ILE A 175 9.74 10.56 15.87
CA ILE A 175 10.60 9.38 15.81
C ILE A 175 9.74 8.19 16.20
N GLY A 176 9.54 7.26 15.26
CA GLY A 176 8.76 6.06 15.48
C GLY A 176 9.37 5.28 16.63
N ARG A 177 8.78 5.38 17.83
CA ARG A 177 9.12 4.48 18.92
C ARG A 177 8.50 3.14 18.57
N ASP A 178 9.38 2.19 18.24
CA ASP A 178 9.05 0.79 18.07
C ASP A 178 8.21 0.33 19.27
N PHE A 179 7.09 -0.37 19.02
CA PHE A 179 6.28 -0.90 20.11
C PHE A 179 7.03 -1.98 20.91
N VAL A 180 8.07 -2.57 20.31
CA VAL A 180 8.93 -3.58 20.95
C VAL A 180 9.75 -2.99 22.11
N SER A 181 9.93 -1.66 22.15
CA SER A 181 10.62 -0.99 23.26
C SER A 181 9.71 -0.69 24.46
N ASN A 182 8.44 -1.10 24.43
CA ASN A 182 7.52 -0.94 25.56
C ASN A 182 7.68 -2.13 26.54
N SER A 183 7.96 -1.82 27.82
CA SER A 183 8.20 -2.81 28.88
C SER A 183 7.05 -3.79 29.12
N GLU A 184 5.81 -3.41 28.79
CA GLU A 184 4.64 -4.29 28.91
C GLU A 184 4.47 -5.20 27.69
N ILE A 185 5.03 -4.83 26.54
CA ILE A 185 4.94 -5.57 25.28
C ILE A 185 6.08 -6.58 25.16
N THR A 186 7.29 -6.23 25.61
CA THR A 186 8.47 -7.09 25.49
C THR A 186 8.26 -8.52 26.04
N PRO A 187 7.67 -8.73 27.23
CA PRO A 187 7.41 -10.08 27.75
C PRO A 187 6.43 -10.87 26.87
N LEU A 188 5.37 -10.21 26.39
CA LEU A 188 4.35 -10.86 25.55
C LEU A 188 4.92 -11.29 24.19
N ILE A 189 5.87 -10.54 23.65
CA ILE A 189 6.62 -10.94 22.44
C ILE A 189 7.53 -12.13 22.76
N ALA A 190 8.26 -12.09 23.88
CA ALA A 190 9.15 -13.18 24.29
C ALA A 190 8.39 -14.51 24.47
N ASP A 191 7.15 -14.46 24.95
CA ASP A 191 6.27 -15.62 25.07
C ASP A 191 5.75 -16.13 23.71
N LEU A 192 5.52 -15.24 22.74
CA LEU A 192 4.97 -15.56 21.43
C LEU A 192 5.99 -16.23 20.51
N LEU A 193 7.21 -15.69 20.45
CA LEU A 193 8.23 -16.10 19.46
C LEU A 193 8.55 -17.62 19.49
N PRO A 194 8.67 -18.28 20.66
CA PRO A 194 8.89 -19.73 20.73
C PRO A 194 7.74 -20.57 20.17
N GLN A 195 6.53 -20.01 20.10
CA GLN A 195 5.33 -20.71 19.63
C GLN A 195 5.16 -20.61 18.10
N CYS A 196 5.92 -19.74 17.44
CA CYS A 196 5.94 -19.60 15.99
C CYS A 196 6.53 -20.85 15.33
N ARG A 197 5.84 -21.42 14.34
CA ARG A 197 6.26 -22.60 13.60
C ARG A 197 6.46 -22.28 12.13
N GLN A 198 7.51 -22.82 11.54
CA GLN A 198 7.76 -22.67 10.10
C GLN A 198 6.77 -23.53 9.29
N THR A 199 6.19 -22.95 8.24
CA THR A 199 5.34 -23.64 7.25
C THR A 199 6.01 -23.59 5.88
N GLY A 200 7.05 -24.41 5.72
CA GLY A 200 7.90 -24.47 4.54
C GLY A 200 8.88 -23.29 4.42
N PHE A 201 9.56 -23.18 3.27
CA PHE A 201 10.68 -22.24 3.09
C PHE A 201 10.31 -20.75 3.02
N LEU A 202 9.02 -20.42 2.88
CA LEU A 202 8.54 -19.06 2.65
C LEU A 202 7.38 -18.69 3.59
N GLY A 203 7.13 -19.46 4.64
CA GLY A 203 5.95 -19.29 5.48
C GLY A 203 6.19 -19.69 6.93
N PHE A 204 5.32 -19.17 7.77
CA PHE A 204 5.19 -19.50 9.19
C PHE A 204 3.74 -19.45 9.64
N THR A 205 3.48 -20.01 10.82
CA THR A 205 2.25 -19.89 11.59
C THR A 205 2.58 -19.53 13.04
N TYR A 206 1.62 -18.93 13.74
CA TYR A 206 1.71 -18.57 15.14
C TYR A 206 0.31 -18.63 15.76
N PRO A 207 0.20 -18.93 17.07
CA PRO A 207 -1.09 -18.91 17.76
C PRO A 207 -1.62 -17.48 17.88
N GLU A 208 -2.91 -17.31 18.16
CA GLU A 208 -3.50 -15.98 18.37
C GLU A 208 -2.97 -15.32 19.65
N PRO A 209 -2.13 -14.27 19.56
CA PRO A 209 -1.54 -13.63 20.73
C PRO A 209 -2.50 -12.58 21.29
N PHE A 210 -3.65 -13.03 21.79
CA PHE A 210 -4.76 -12.15 22.15
C PHE A 210 -4.37 -11.06 23.16
N ASN A 211 -3.61 -11.41 24.20
CA ASN A 211 -3.15 -10.45 25.19
C ASN A 211 -2.25 -9.37 24.58
N LEU A 212 -1.36 -9.74 23.65
CA LEU A 212 -0.51 -8.80 22.93
C LEU A 212 -1.34 -7.85 22.05
N TRP A 213 -2.35 -8.38 21.35
CA TRP A 213 -3.26 -7.55 20.56
C TRP A 213 -4.04 -6.55 21.40
N ILE A 214 -4.53 -6.95 22.59
CA ILE A 214 -5.26 -6.05 23.48
C ILE A 214 -4.35 -4.91 23.96
N GLN A 215 -3.12 -5.22 24.39
CA GLN A 215 -2.18 -4.20 24.86
C GLN A 215 -1.79 -3.22 23.74
N LEU A 216 -1.49 -3.74 22.55
CA LEU A 216 -1.18 -2.90 21.39
C LEU A 216 -2.38 -2.07 20.94
N ASN A 217 -3.60 -2.60 21.01
CA ASN A 217 -4.81 -1.86 20.67
C ASN A 217 -4.97 -0.61 21.54
N THR A 218 -4.70 -0.70 22.85
CA THR A 218 -4.71 0.45 23.76
C THR A 218 -3.70 1.51 23.30
N ILE A 219 -2.45 1.10 23.07
CA ILE A 219 -1.37 1.99 22.63
C ILE A 219 -1.73 2.67 21.29
N TYR A 220 -2.23 1.91 20.31
CA TYR A 220 -2.61 2.46 19.01
C TYR A 220 -3.81 3.39 19.11
N LEU A 221 -4.79 3.08 19.96
CA LEU A 221 -5.97 3.93 20.16
C LEU A 221 -5.60 5.29 20.76
N GLU A 222 -4.70 5.32 21.75
CA GLU A 222 -4.17 6.55 22.33
C GLU A 222 -3.46 7.39 21.26
N ARG A 223 -2.57 6.78 20.48
CA ARG A 223 -1.85 7.45 19.38
C ARG A 223 -2.83 8.04 18.35
N LEU A 224 -3.80 7.25 17.88
CA LEU A 224 -4.81 7.70 16.91
C LEU A 224 -5.67 8.84 17.47
N THR A 225 -5.99 8.80 18.76
CA THR A 225 -6.77 9.85 19.42
C THR A 225 -5.98 11.15 19.52
N ALA A 226 -4.67 11.07 19.82
CA ALA A 226 -3.79 12.23 19.92
C ALA A 226 -3.59 12.95 18.56
N ILE A 227 -3.53 12.23 17.45
CA ILE A 227 -3.29 12.81 16.12
C ILE A 227 -4.59 13.16 15.36
N SER A 228 -5.75 12.67 15.81
CA SER A 228 -7.01 12.86 15.10
C SER A 228 -7.55 14.28 15.26
N ARG A 229 -7.70 14.98 14.14
CA ARG A 229 -8.32 16.32 14.09
C ARG A 229 -9.85 16.30 14.14
N TRP A 230 -10.48 15.16 13.85
CA TRP A 230 -11.95 15.03 13.77
C TRP A 230 -12.58 14.80 15.13
N GLN A 231 -13.80 15.29 15.34
CA GLN A 231 -14.57 15.00 16.55
C GLN A 231 -15.03 13.54 16.57
N GLY A 232 -15.02 12.90 17.75
CA GLY A 232 -15.40 11.50 17.89
C GLY A 232 -16.89 11.22 17.65
N THR A 233 -17.74 12.24 17.79
CA THR A 233 -19.19 12.19 17.59
C THR A 233 -19.61 12.22 16.13
N LEU A 234 -18.69 12.56 15.21
CA LEU A 234 -18.95 12.59 13.78
C LEU A 234 -19.45 11.21 13.33
N GLN A 235 -20.65 11.18 12.75
CA GLN A 235 -21.23 9.95 12.23
C GLN A 235 -20.66 9.66 10.84
N LEU A 236 -20.19 8.44 10.66
CA LEU A 236 -19.89 7.85 9.37
C LEU A 236 -21.10 7.00 8.95
N ASN A 237 -20.94 6.17 7.92
CA ASN A 237 -22.02 5.33 7.42
C ASN A 237 -22.25 4.09 8.32
N GLY A 238 -22.97 4.28 9.43
CA GLY A 238 -23.38 3.20 10.34
C GLY A 238 -22.49 3.00 11.58
N TYR A 239 -21.53 3.90 11.81
CA TYR A 239 -20.69 3.97 13.02
C TYR A 239 -20.11 5.38 13.17
N SER A 240 -19.65 5.75 14.37
CA SER A 240 -19.02 7.04 14.63
C SER A 240 -17.52 7.03 14.35
N MET A 241 -16.91 8.20 14.22
CA MET A 241 -15.47 8.36 14.10
C MET A 241 -14.71 7.77 15.31
N ALA A 242 -15.29 7.85 16.51
CA ALA A 242 -14.72 7.21 17.70
C ALA A 242 -14.74 5.67 17.58
N GLN A 243 -15.83 5.10 17.07
CA GLN A 243 -15.94 3.66 16.81
C GLN A 243 -14.96 3.23 15.71
N PHE A 244 -14.80 4.04 14.65
CA PHE A 244 -13.80 3.79 13.62
C PHE A 244 -12.38 3.74 14.19
N ARG A 245 -11.99 4.69 15.05
CA ARG A 245 -10.65 4.69 15.66
C ARG A 245 -10.39 3.44 16.49
N ARG A 246 -11.38 2.98 17.26
CA ARG A 246 -11.28 1.74 18.04
C ARG A 246 -11.12 0.51 17.15
N PHE A 247 -11.90 0.44 16.06
CA PHE A 247 -11.76 -0.60 15.05
C PHE A 247 -10.36 -0.55 14.39
N TYR A 248 -9.91 0.65 14.02
CA TYR A 248 -8.65 0.87 13.34
C TYR A 248 -7.44 0.55 14.22
N ALA A 249 -7.49 0.90 15.51
CA ALA A 249 -6.48 0.53 16.50
C ALA A 249 -6.35 -0.99 16.62
N ALA A 250 -7.48 -1.71 16.62
CA ALA A 250 -7.50 -3.17 16.67
C ALA A 250 -6.89 -3.78 15.40
N LEU A 251 -7.18 -3.19 14.23
CA LEU A 251 -6.59 -3.59 12.96
C LEU A 251 -5.07 -3.37 12.96
N LEU A 252 -4.59 -2.21 13.43
CA LEU A 252 -3.16 -1.91 13.57
C LEU A 252 -2.47 -2.86 14.56
N ALA A 253 -3.10 -3.19 15.69
CA ALA A 253 -2.56 -4.13 16.65
C ALA A 253 -2.37 -5.52 16.03
N LEU A 254 -3.38 -6.00 15.31
CA LEU A 254 -3.35 -7.29 14.66
C LEU A 254 -2.31 -7.34 13.52
N CYS A 255 -2.29 -6.34 12.64
CA CYS A 255 -1.34 -6.25 11.53
C CYS A 255 0.09 -6.00 12.01
N GLY A 256 0.30 -5.15 13.01
CA GLY A 256 1.62 -4.82 13.54
C GLY A 256 2.32 -6.02 14.19
N VAL A 257 1.57 -6.88 14.90
CA VAL A 257 2.12 -8.15 15.39
C VAL A 257 2.51 -9.06 14.23
N HIS A 258 1.67 -9.15 13.21
CA HIS A 258 1.95 -9.99 12.04
C HIS A 258 3.21 -9.52 11.29
N GLU A 259 3.31 -8.23 11.03
CA GLU A 259 4.46 -7.57 10.41
C GLU A 259 5.74 -7.80 11.21
N PHE A 260 5.69 -7.63 12.53
CA PHE A 260 6.84 -7.90 13.40
C PHE A 260 7.31 -9.35 13.31
N ILE A 261 6.40 -10.33 13.26
CA ILE A 261 6.79 -11.73 13.13
C ILE A 261 7.37 -12.01 11.73
N CYS A 262 6.84 -11.37 10.67
CA CYS A 262 7.43 -11.42 9.33
C CYS A 262 8.88 -10.91 9.33
N TYR A 263 9.12 -9.75 9.96
CA TYR A 263 10.45 -9.18 10.12
C TYR A 263 11.38 -10.08 10.95
N PHE A 264 10.91 -10.57 12.10
CA PHE A 264 11.66 -11.51 12.94
C PHE A 264 12.08 -12.76 12.15
N TRP A 265 11.16 -13.34 11.38
CA TRP A 265 11.48 -14.49 10.54
C TRP A 265 12.45 -14.13 9.44
N ALA A 266 12.25 -13.02 8.74
CA ALA A 266 13.15 -12.57 7.68
C ALA A 266 14.60 -12.53 8.16
N ASN A 267 14.84 -12.00 9.36
CA ASN A 267 16.16 -11.98 10.00
C ASN A 267 16.65 -13.36 10.43
N LYS A 268 15.79 -14.18 11.03
CA LYS A 268 16.17 -15.50 11.55
C LYS A 268 16.56 -16.49 10.46
N ILE A 269 15.92 -16.44 9.29
CA ILE A 269 16.16 -17.36 8.16
C ILE A 269 16.80 -16.69 6.95
N ASN A 270 17.22 -15.44 7.08
CA ASN A 270 17.77 -14.60 6.00
C ASN A 270 16.91 -14.60 4.72
N ARG A 271 15.58 -14.59 4.90
CA ARG A 271 14.62 -14.68 3.80
C ARG A 271 13.22 -14.24 4.22
N TYR A 272 12.63 -13.29 3.49
CA TYR A 272 11.29 -12.80 3.79
C TYR A 272 10.20 -13.87 3.57
N PRO A 273 9.27 -14.07 4.52
CA PRO A 273 8.26 -15.13 4.47
C PRO A 273 7.05 -14.77 3.58
N VAL A 274 7.25 -14.68 2.26
CA VAL A 274 6.23 -14.19 1.31
C VAL A 274 4.91 -14.96 1.33
N ASN A 275 4.91 -16.26 1.63
CA ASN A 275 3.66 -17.03 1.72
C ASN A 275 2.81 -16.64 2.93
N SER A 276 3.44 -16.08 3.97
CA SER A 276 2.77 -15.61 5.18
C SER A 276 2.64 -14.09 5.24
N ALA A 277 3.38 -13.33 4.41
CA ALA A 277 3.42 -11.86 4.44
C ALA A 277 2.05 -11.17 4.36
N LEU A 278 1.11 -11.77 3.62
CA LEU A 278 -0.26 -11.31 3.60
C LEU A 278 -1.09 -12.10 4.62
N LEU A 279 -1.66 -11.38 5.58
CA LEU A 279 -2.60 -11.94 6.52
C LEU A 279 -3.97 -12.16 5.85
N ALA A 280 -4.12 -13.28 5.17
CA ALA A 280 -5.37 -13.66 4.52
C ALA A 280 -6.25 -14.48 5.47
N ARG A 281 -7.42 -13.93 5.84
CA ARG A 281 -8.45 -14.59 6.66
C ARG A 281 -9.80 -14.50 5.97
N LYS A 282 -10.73 -15.38 6.32
CA LYS A 282 -12.13 -15.23 5.85
C LYS A 282 -12.75 -14.00 6.48
N LYS A 283 -13.71 -13.36 5.81
CA LYS A 283 -14.46 -12.22 6.35
C LYS A 283 -15.02 -12.47 7.76
N ALA A 284 -15.57 -13.66 8.02
CA ALA A 284 -16.10 -14.02 9.33
C ALA A 284 -15.01 -14.06 10.42
N GLU A 285 -13.83 -14.58 10.11
CA GLU A 285 -12.68 -14.64 11.02
C GLU A 285 -12.13 -13.23 11.30
N TRP A 286 -12.07 -12.37 10.27
CA TRP A 286 -11.73 -10.95 10.44
C TRP A 286 -12.69 -10.25 11.40
N ILE A 287 -13.99 -10.43 11.19
CA ILE A 287 -15.03 -9.84 12.04
C ILE A 287 -14.89 -10.33 13.49
N ASP A 288 -14.83 -11.64 13.71
CA ASP A 288 -14.73 -12.22 15.05
C ASP A 288 -13.49 -11.71 15.80
N THR A 289 -12.33 -11.77 15.15
CA THR A 289 -11.06 -11.34 15.77
C THR A 289 -11.11 -9.85 16.12
N LEU A 290 -11.56 -8.99 15.20
CA LEU A 290 -11.59 -7.54 15.41
C LEU A 290 -12.68 -7.11 16.40
N VAL A 291 -13.80 -7.83 16.51
CA VAL A 291 -14.79 -7.65 17.58
C VAL A 291 -14.13 -7.91 18.93
N ARG A 292 -13.42 -9.05 19.08
CA ARG A 292 -12.77 -9.43 20.34
C ARG A 292 -11.68 -8.43 20.76
N ILE A 293 -10.91 -7.89 19.82
CA ILE A 293 -9.84 -6.92 20.12
C ILE A 293 -10.39 -5.52 20.40
N SER A 294 -11.31 -5.03 19.55
CA SER A 294 -11.81 -3.65 19.63
C SER A 294 -12.89 -3.45 20.70
N GLY A 295 -13.58 -4.52 21.09
CA GLY A 295 -14.75 -4.48 21.97
C GLY A 295 -15.95 -3.74 21.36
N LEU A 296 -16.08 -3.75 20.03
CA LEU A 296 -17.20 -3.14 19.29
C LEU A 296 -18.21 -4.19 18.85
N ASP A 297 -19.44 -3.76 18.60
CA ASP A 297 -20.49 -4.63 18.05
C ASP A 297 -20.10 -5.20 16.69
N GLN A 298 -20.49 -6.46 16.46
CA GLN A 298 -20.24 -7.18 15.21
C GLN A 298 -20.72 -6.41 13.97
N LYS A 299 -21.88 -5.73 14.07
CA LYS A 299 -22.44 -4.93 12.98
C LYS A 299 -21.52 -3.75 12.61
N ILE A 300 -20.95 -3.08 13.60
CA ILE A 300 -20.02 -1.95 13.39
C ILE A 300 -18.75 -2.44 12.70
N VAL A 301 -18.16 -3.51 13.23
CA VAL A 301 -16.93 -4.10 12.66
C VAL A 301 -17.17 -4.57 11.22
N ALA A 302 -18.30 -5.22 10.95
CA ALA A 302 -18.65 -5.67 9.61
C ALA A 302 -18.80 -4.51 8.61
N SER A 303 -19.40 -3.39 9.03
CA SER A 303 -19.51 -2.17 8.22
C SER A 303 -18.14 -1.55 7.96
N ALA A 304 -17.30 -1.40 8.99
CA ALA A 304 -15.96 -0.85 8.83
C ALA A 304 -15.06 -1.72 7.92
N ILE A 305 -15.15 -3.04 8.03
CA ILE A 305 -14.47 -3.96 7.09
C ILE A 305 -14.98 -3.75 5.67
N ALA A 306 -16.30 -3.63 5.46
CA ALA A 306 -16.86 -3.42 4.13
C ALA A 306 -16.32 -2.14 3.48
N ASP A 307 -16.15 -1.06 4.28
CA ASP A 307 -15.59 0.21 3.82
C ASP A 307 -14.09 0.12 3.45
N LEU A 308 -13.35 -0.85 4.00
CA LEU A 308 -11.91 -1.05 3.79
C LEU A 308 -11.57 -2.25 2.87
N THR A 309 -12.58 -2.98 2.39
CA THR A 309 -12.40 -4.07 1.42
C THR A 309 -12.44 -3.53 -0.02
N VAL A 310 -11.74 -4.20 -0.94
CA VAL A 310 -11.74 -3.87 -2.36
C VAL A 310 -13.14 -4.15 -2.87
N GLY A 311 -13.85 -3.09 -3.24
CA GLY A 311 -15.21 -3.14 -3.73
C GLY A 311 -15.43 -2.11 -4.83
N ARG A 312 -16.49 -2.30 -5.62
CA ARG A 312 -16.85 -1.46 -6.78
C ARG A 312 -17.22 0.00 -6.45
N ILE A 313 -17.31 0.36 -5.16
CA ILE A 313 -18.02 1.55 -4.70
C ILE A 313 -17.08 2.73 -4.41
N ARG A 314 -15.81 2.49 -4.05
CA ARG A 314 -14.87 3.59 -3.72
C ARG A 314 -13.47 3.35 -4.30
N PRO A 315 -12.80 4.41 -4.82
CA PRO A 315 -11.40 4.32 -5.17
C PRO A 315 -10.59 4.00 -3.91
N LEU A 316 -9.79 2.93 -3.96
CA LEU A 316 -8.86 2.63 -2.88
C LEU A 316 -7.72 3.66 -2.87
N ASN A 317 -7.24 3.99 -1.68
CA ASN A 317 -5.97 4.68 -1.51
C ASN A 317 -5.23 4.01 -0.35
N LEU A 318 -4.31 3.11 -0.68
CA LEU A 318 -3.56 2.29 0.28
C LEU A 318 -2.54 3.09 1.09
N TYR A 319 -2.21 4.31 0.65
CA TYR A 319 -1.35 5.24 1.37
C TYR A 319 -2.10 5.93 2.52
N VAL A 320 -3.41 6.10 2.38
CA VAL A 320 -4.25 6.83 3.35
C VAL A 320 -5.12 5.87 4.18
N HIS A 321 -5.48 4.70 3.62
CA HIS A 321 -6.38 3.74 4.26
C HIS A 321 -5.80 2.32 4.19
N PRO A 322 -5.81 1.57 5.29
CA PRO A 322 -5.44 0.17 5.30
C PRO A 322 -6.52 -0.60 4.57
N PHE A 323 -6.12 -1.74 4.05
CA PHE A 323 -6.96 -2.56 3.20
C PHE A 323 -7.08 -3.96 3.76
N ILE A 324 -8.30 -4.50 3.76
CA ILE A 324 -8.57 -5.87 4.20
C ILE A 324 -8.83 -6.73 2.95
N PRO A 325 -7.99 -7.73 2.65
CA PRO A 325 -8.26 -8.66 1.56
C PRO A 325 -9.53 -9.45 1.87
N GLY A 326 -10.51 -9.35 0.96
CA GLY A 326 -11.83 -10.00 1.06
C GLY A 326 -11.83 -11.49 0.77
#